data_AF-A0A7Z9MHG1-F1
#
_entry.id   AF-A0A7Z9MHG1-F1
#
_cell.length_a   1.000
_cell.length_b   1.000
_cell.length_c   1.000
_cell.angle_alpha   90.00
_cell.angle_beta   90.00
_cell.angle_gamma   90.00
#
_symmetry.space_group_name_H-M   'P 1'
#
loop_
_entity.id
_entity.type
_entity.pdbx_description
1 polymer ?
#
loop_
_entity_poly.entity_id
_entity_poly.type
_entity_poly.pdbx_seq_one_letter_code
_entity_poly.pdbx_strand_id
1 'polypeptide(L)'
;SVERRFDALLIMDVEEKDGADAYVTSSATQIVSVTNTVSRFASRALDSSFAAAYFPDVVITDPSTRTNVVCPPSVAVLGAFALNDAVAHPWFAPAGFTRGALKSVIESQVKLNRNNLDELYSADVNPLTSFPHTPGVVVFGQKTLLAAQSALDRVNVRRLLIDIRRKVRSIANGLLFEPNREETLSRFSAAVTPILARIQQQQGLDRFKVVIDTSTTTQVDVENNTIRGKIFLQPTRSVEFISLDFVVTNAGADV
;
A
#
# COMPACT_ATOMS: atom_id res chain seq x y z
N SER A 1 6.12 11.31 13.65
CA SER A 1 5.22 10.29 13.07
C SER A 1 5.65 10.01 11.64
N VAL A 2 5.29 8.84 11.10
CA VAL A 2 5.57 8.45 9.70
C VAL A 2 5.03 9.50 8.71
N GLU A 3 3.85 10.04 9.01
CA GLU A 3 3.19 11.10 8.24
C GLU A 3 4.03 12.37 8.10
N ARG A 4 4.77 12.77 9.14
CA ARG A 4 5.62 13.97 9.08
C ARG A 4 6.85 13.80 8.19
N ARG A 5 7.31 12.55 8.00
CA ARG A 5 8.50 12.25 7.19
C ARG A 5 8.19 12.14 5.70
N PHE A 6 7.00 11.59 5.39
CA PHE A 6 6.52 11.32 4.03
C PHE A 6 7.44 10.42 3.18
N ASP A 7 8.33 9.65 3.82
CA ASP A 7 9.30 8.77 3.16
C ASP A 7 9.26 7.32 3.64
N ALA A 8 8.23 6.97 4.40
CA ALA A 8 8.00 5.63 4.92
C ALA A 8 6.50 5.31 4.95
N LEU A 9 6.17 4.02 5.01
CA LEU A 9 4.82 3.49 5.23
C LEU A 9 4.89 2.57 6.45
N LEU A 10 3.93 2.68 7.37
CA LEU A 10 3.77 1.75 8.49
C LEU A 10 3.01 0.51 8.04
N ILE A 11 3.61 -0.66 8.22
CA ILE A 11 2.91 -1.95 8.15
C ILE A 11 2.52 -2.28 9.58
N MET A 12 1.22 -2.33 9.85
CA MET A 12 0.65 -2.51 11.18
C MET A 12 0.14 -3.93 11.36
N ASP A 13 0.58 -4.57 12.43
CA ASP A 13 0.01 -5.82 12.92
C ASP A 13 -1.25 -5.51 13.75
N VAL A 14 -2.32 -6.25 13.52
CA VAL A 14 -3.57 -6.10 14.28
C VAL A 14 -3.48 -6.91 15.57
N GLU A 15 -3.79 -6.28 16.70
CA GLU A 15 -3.89 -6.98 17.99
C GLU A 15 -5.07 -7.96 17.98
N GLU A 16 -4.79 -9.24 18.19
CA GLU A 16 -5.80 -10.29 18.11
C GLU A 16 -6.61 -10.41 19.42
N LYS A 17 -7.92 -10.63 19.27
CA LYS A 17 -8.89 -10.82 20.37
C LYS A 17 -9.50 -12.21 20.32
N ASP A 18 -9.75 -12.80 21.47
CA ASP A 18 -10.51 -14.05 21.57
C ASP A 18 -12.03 -13.81 21.66
N GLY A 19 -12.80 -14.90 21.77
CA GLY A 19 -14.26 -14.85 21.90
C GLY A 19 -14.78 -14.11 23.14
N ALA A 20 -13.95 -13.92 24.16
CA ALA A 20 -14.26 -13.19 25.39
C ALA A 20 -13.72 -11.74 25.39
N ASP A 21 -13.27 -11.23 24.23
CA ASP A 21 -12.66 -9.90 24.04
C ASP A 21 -11.32 -9.69 24.80
N ALA A 22 -10.71 -10.79 25.27
CA ALA A 22 -9.38 -10.76 25.85
C ALA A 22 -8.31 -10.77 24.75
N TYR A 23 -7.14 -10.19 25.05
CA TYR A 23 -6.00 -10.23 24.13
C TYR A 23 -5.45 -11.65 24.02
N VAL A 24 -5.17 -12.08 22.79
CA VAL A 24 -4.49 -13.36 22.52
C VAL A 24 -2.99 -13.11 22.69
N THR A 25 -2.35 -13.78 23.64
CA THR A 25 -0.95 -13.49 24.00
C THR A 25 0.00 -14.68 23.96
N SER A 26 -0.48 -15.90 23.66
CA SER A 26 0.27 -17.15 23.34
C SER A 26 -0.34 -18.44 23.95
N SER A 27 -1.44 -18.38 24.71
CA SER A 27 -2.00 -19.60 25.29
C SER A 27 -2.67 -20.47 24.21
N ALA A 28 -2.31 -21.77 24.16
CA ALA A 28 -2.82 -22.73 23.18
C ALA A 28 -4.35 -22.95 23.25
N THR A 29 -5.02 -22.40 24.26
CA THR A 29 -6.47 -22.47 24.48
C THR A 29 -7.24 -21.28 23.95
N GLN A 30 -6.58 -20.15 23.64
CA GLN A 30 -7.27 -18.98 23.11
C GLN A 30 -7.49 -19.13 21.60
N ILE A 31 -8.75 -19.04 21.18
CA ILE A 31 -9.14 -19.06 19.77
C ILE A 31 -9.43 -17.61 19.34
N VAL A 32 -8.77 -17.17 18.27
CA VAL A 32 -8.96 -15.83 17.72
C VAL A 32 -10.38 -15.64 17.21
N SER A 33 -11.03 -14.58 17.67
CA SER A 33 -12.32 -14.08 17.18
C SER A 33 -12.07 -12.93 16.21
N VAL A 34 -12.29 -13.17 14.92
CA VAL A 34 -12.15 -12.13 13.89
C VAL A 34 -13.08 -10.95 14.18
N THR A 35 -14.33 -11.22 14.55
CA THR A 35 -15.33 -10.17 14.82
C THR A 35 -14.94 -9.28 16.00
N ASN A 36 -14.47 -9.84 17.11
CA ASN A 36 -14.01 -9.03 18.24
C ASN A 36 -12.73 -8.26 17.87
N THR A 37 -11.80 -8.89 17.15
CA THR A 37 -10.56 -8.26 16.68
C THR A 37 -10.87 -7.05 15.80
N VAL A 38 -11.75 -7.23 14.80
CA VAL A 38 -12.21 -6.17 13.89
C VAL A 38 -12.93 -5.05 14.65
N SER A 39 -13.84 -5.39 15.57
CA SER A 39 -14.58 -4.40 16.36
C SER A 39 -13.64 -3.51 17.19
N ARG A 40 -12.66 -4.12 17.87
CA ARG A 40 -11.67 -3.38 18.66
C ARG A 40 -10.74 -2.57 17.77
N PHE A 41 -10.30 -3.11 16.65
CA PHE A 41 -9.49 -2.37 15.69
C PHE A 41 -10.23 -1.14 15.16
N ALA A 42 -11.47 -1.31 14.70
CA ALA A 42 -12.31 -0.24 14.17
C ALA A 42 -12.58 0.87 15.22
N SER A 43 -12.76 0.52 16.49
CA SER A 43 -12.98 1.51 17.57
C SER A 43 -11.83 2.48 17.79
N ARG A 44 -10.63 2.19 17.26
CA ARG A 44 -9.46 3.09 17.33
C ARG A 44 -9.60 4.30 16.42
N ALA A 45 -10.53 4.25 15.44
CA ALA A 45 -10.78 5.33 14.47
C ALA A 45 -9.49 5.88 13.84
N LEU A 46 -8.61 4.97 13.40
CA LEU A 46 -7.37 5.35 12.75
C LEU A 46 -7.68 5.99 11.39
N ASP A 47 -7.02 7.11 11.11
CA ASP A 47 -7.16 7.81 9.84
C ASP A 47 -5.77 8.19 9.32
N SER A 48 -5.16 7.28 8.57
CA SER A 48 -3.85 7.52 7.97
C SER A 48 -3.63 6.74 6.70
N SER A 49 -3.40 7.49 5.63
CA SER A 49 -2.91 6.93 4.37
C SER A 49 -1.44 6.50 4.40
N PHE A 50 -0.72 6.71 5.51
CA PHE A 50 0.68 6.29 5.70
C PHE A 50 0.81 4.99 6.50
N ALA A 51 -0.30 4.31 6.76
CA ALA A 51 -0.34 3.03 7.44
C ALA A 51 -1.24 2.05 6.69
N ALA A 52 -0.94 0.76 6.78
CA ALA A 52 -1.79 -0.32 6.31
C ALA A 52 -1.75 -1.46 7.34
N ALA A 53 -2.92 -1.95 7.75
CA ALA A 53 -3.03 -3.05 8.70
C ALA A 53 -3.19 -4.38 7.99
N TYR A 54 -2.66 -5.44 8.58
CA TYR A 54 -2.71 -6.80 8.05
C TYR A 54 -3.08 -7.79 9.16
N PHE A 55 -3.80 -8.84 8.80
CA PHE A 55 -4.30 -9.88 9.70
C PHE A 55 -4.58 -11.16 8.90
N PRO A 56 -4.45 -12.37 9.48
CA PRO A 56 -3.96 -12.70 10.82
C PRO A 56 -2.44 -12.89 10.88
N ASP A 57 -1.93 -13.24 12.06
CA ASP A 57 -0.61 -13.86 12.21
C ASP A 57 -0.45 -15.09 11.28
N VAL A 58 0.81 -15.40 10.97
CA VAL A 58 1.18 -16.45 10.00
C VAL A 58 2.18 -17.43 10.60
N VAL A 59 2.17 -18.66 10.10
CA VAL A 59 3.13 -19.69 10.48
C VAL A 59 4.24 -19.76 9.43
N ILE A 60 5.49 -19.61 9.86
CA ILE A 60 6.68 -19.74 9.02
C ILE A 60 7.64 -20.77 9.61
N THR A 61 8.51 -21.35 8.79
CA THR A 61 9.63 -22.16 9.29
C THR A 61 10.80 -21.24 9.63
N ASP A 62 11.24 -21.27 10.88
CA ASP A 62 12.44 -20.56 11.32
C ASP A 62 13.67 -21.20 10.66
N PRO A 63 14.47 -20.45 9.87
CA PRO A 63 15.64 -20.99 9.18
C PRO A 63 16.75 -21.46 10.14
N SER A 64 16.81 -20.94 11.37
CA SER A 64 17.82 -21.28 12.37
C SER A 64 17.48 -22.56 13.12
N THR A 65 16.24 -22.68 13.60
CA THR A 65 15.80 -23.84 14.41
C THR A 65 15.12 -24.93 13.60
N ARG A 66 14.70 -24.62 12.36
CA ARG A 66 13.89 -25.49 11.47
C ARG A 66 12.55 -25.91 12.07
N THR A 67 12.05 -25.17 13.05
CA THR A 67 10.72 -25.39 13.64
C THR A 67 9.72 -24.39 13.06
N ASN A 68 8.44 -24.71 13.19
CA ASN A 68 7.38 -23.80 12.81
C ASN A 68 7.12 -22.81 13.94
N VAL A 69 7.13 -21.52 13.61
CA VAL A 69 6.89 -20.42 14.56
C VAL A 69 5.76 -19.54 14.03
N VAL A 70 4.95 -19.03 14.95
CA VAL A 70 3.95 -17.99 14.64
C VAL A 70 4.68 -16.66 14.58
N CYS A 71 4.39 -15.87 13.55
CA CYS A 71 4.96 -14.55 13.35
C CYS A 71 3.86 -13.55 13.01
N PRO A 72 4.02 -12.29 13.45
CA PRO A 72 3.13 -11.22 13.05
C PRO A 72 3.07 -11.06 11.53
N PRO A 73 1.93 -10.60 10.98
CA PRO A 73 1.71 -10.51 9.54
C PRO A 73 2.72 -9.59 8.83
N SER A 74 3.20 -8.54 9.50
CA SER A 74 4.20 -7.61 8.98
C SER A 74 5.46 -8.30 8.46
N VAL A 75 5.89 -9.40 9.10
CA VAL A 75 7.05 -10.19 8.69
C VAL A 75 6.86 -10.75 7.29
N ALA A 76 5.70 -11.35 7.02
CA ALA A 76 5.39 -11.93 5.71
C ALA A 76 5.04 -10.87 4.67
N VAL A 77 4.32 -9.82 5.06
CA VAL A 77 3.90 -8.72 4.17
C VAL A 77 5.11 -7.95 3.63
N LEU A 78 6.16 -7.75 4.43
CA LEU A 78 7.42 -7.19 3.93
C LEU A 78 8.01 -8.04 2.79
N GLY A 79 7.90 -9.36 2.88
CA GLY A 79 8.26 -10.29 1.81
C GLY A 79 7.41 -10.10 0.55
N ALA A 80 6.10 -9.92 0.68
CA ALA A 80 5.22 -9.61 -0.45
C ALA A 80 5.59 -8.27 -1.11
N PHE A 81 5.91 -7.25 -0.33
CA PHE A 81 6.33 -5.94 -0.86
C PHE A 81 7.64 -6.05 -1.64
N ALA A 82 8.61 -6.80 -1.09
CA ALA A 82 9.87 -7.06 -1.78
C ALA A 82 9.66 -7.84 -3.08
N LEU A 83 8.80 -8.87 -3.07
CA LEU A 83 8.45 -9.62 -4.27
C LEU A 83 7.80 -8.72 -5.31
N ASN A 84 6.80 -7.92 -4.93
CA ASN A 84 6.12 -6.97 -5.79
C ASN A 84 7.11 -6.03 -6.48
N ASP A 85 8.06 -5.47 -5.73
CA ASP A 85 9.03 -4.50 -6.27
C ASP A 85 10.10 -5.16 -7.14
N ALA A 86 10.37 -6.45 -6.93
CA ALA A 86 11.30 -7.22 -7.75
C ALA A 86 10.71 -7.65 -9.09
N VAL A 87 9.42 -8.04 -9.11
CA VAL A 87 8.75 -8.54 -10.34
C VAL A 87 7.95 -7.47 -11.07
N ALA A 88 7.67 -6.36 -10.41
CA ALA A 88 6.93 -5.22 -10.93
C ALA A 88 7.52 -3.93 -10.35
N HIS A 89 6.67 -3.04 -9.82
CA HIS A 89 7.07 -1.73 -9.30
C HIS A 89 6.22 -1.35 -8.07
N PRO A 90 6.67 -0.38 -7.23
CA PRO A 90 5.98 0.00 -6.00
C PRO A 90 4.53 0.49 -6.18
N TRP A 91 4.18 0.95 -7.39
CA TRP A 91 2.84 1.43 -7.76
C TRP A 91 1.88 0.34 -8.22
N PHE A 92 2.32 -0.91 -8.26
CA PHE A 92 1.42 -2.05 -8.39
C PHE A 92 0.96 -2.55 -7.01
N ALA A 93 -0.24 -3.12 -6.99
CA ALA A 93 -0.81 -3.75 -5.82
C ALA A 93 0.07 -4.92 -5.35
N PRO A 94 0.63 -4.87 -4.11
CA PRO A 94 1.35 -5.99 -3.50
C PRO A 94 0.36 -7.01 -2.92
N ALA A 95 -0.64 -7.39 -3.71
CA ALA A 95 -1.76 -8.23 -3.34
C ALA A 95 -2.09 -9.23 -4.46
N GLY A 96 -2.88 -10.25 -4.14
CA GLY A 96 -3.28 -11.32 -5.03
C GLY A 96 -2.19 -12.38 -5.24
N PHE A 97 -2.49 -13.36 -6.10
CA PHE A 97 -1.70 -14.59 -6.26
C PHE A 97 -0.31 -14.43 -6.87
N THR A 98 -0.04 -13.29 -7.50
CA THR A 98 1.26 -13.03 -8.14
C THR A 98 2.16 -12.17 -7.26
N ARG A 99 1.74 -10.94 -6.97
CA ARG A 99 2.54 -9.95 -6.24
C ARG A 99 2.35 -10.00 -4.73
N GLY A 100 1.22 -10.52 -4.26
CA GLY A 100 0.92 -10.72 -2.84
C GLY A 100 1.25 -12.12 -2.32
N ALA A 101 1.92 -12.97 -3.11
CA ALA A 101 2.22 -14.34 -2.71
C ALA A 101 3.24 -14.41 -1.57
N LEU A 102 2.91 -15.17 -0.52
CA LEU A 102 3.75 -15.32 0.67
C LEU A 102 4.51 -16.65 0.63
N LYS A 103 5.60 -16.70 -0.14
CA LYS A 103 6.33 -17.94 -0.41
C LYS A 103 6.95 -18.61 0.83
N SER A 104 7.24 -17.84 1.87
CA SER A 104 7.83 -18.34 3.12
C SER A 104 6.79 -18.72 4.17
N VAL A 105 5.50 -18.47 3.91
CA VAL A 105 4.40 -18.77 4.83
C VAL A 105 3.87 -20.17 4.53
N ILE A 106 3.74 -20.97 5.58
CA ILE A 106 3.13 -22.29 5.53
C ILE A 106 1.61 -22.15 5.51
N GLU A 107 1.07 -21.44 6.49
CA GLU A 107 -0.36 -21.20 6.65
C GLU A 107 -0.64 -19.91 7.44
N SER A 108 -1.86 -19.39 7.31
CA SER A 108 -2.38 -18.34 8.19
C SER A 108 -2.89 -18.97 9.48
N GLN A 109 -2.68 -18.31 10.63
CA GLN A 109 -3.12 -18.84 11.92
C GLN A 109 -4.64 -18.94 12.01
N VAL A 110 -5.35 -18.01 11.37
CA VAL A 110 -6.81 -18.01 11.26
C VAL A 110 -7.21 -18.39 9.83
N LYS A 111 -8.14 -19.35 9.71
CA LYS A 111 -8.80 -19.65 8.44
C LYS A 111 -9.98 -18.69 8.26
N LEU A 112 -9.86 -17.80 7.27
CA LEU A 112 -10.87 -16.77 7.02
C LEU A 112 -11.94 -17.29 6.06
N ASN A 113 -13.21 -17.16 6.46
CA ASN A 113 -14.34 -17.34 5.55
C ASN A 113 -14.70 -16.02 4.84
N ARG A 114 -15.67 -16.06 3.91
CA ARG A 114 -16.08 -14.87 3.15
C ARG A 114 -16.55 -13.72 4.04
N ASN A 115 -17.35 -14.00 5.07
CA ASN A 115 -17.83 -12.97 6.00
C ASN A 115 -16.66 -12.32 6.75
N ASN A 116 -15.65 -13.11 7.14
CA ASN A 116 -14.44 -12.56 7.77
C ASN A 116 -13.65 -11.65 6.83
N LEU A 117 -13.53 -12.01 5.55
CA LEU A 117 -12.88 -11.15 4.56
C LEU A 117 -13.61 -9.81 4.42
N ASP A 118 -14.94 -9.85 4.34
CA ASP A 118 -15.78 -8.66 4.22
C ASP A 118 -15.72 -7.78 5.49
N GLU A 119 -15.74 -8.38 6.69
CA GLU A 119 -15.58 -7.69 7.98
C GLU A 119 -14.22 -6.99 8.09
N LEU A 120 -13.13 -7.71 7.79
CA LEU A 120 -11.77 -7.16 7.82
C LEU A 120 -11.62 -5.99 6.84
N TYR A 121 -12.07 -6.19 5.60
CA TYR A 121 -11.93 -5.18 4.55
C TYR A 121 -12.79 -3.94 4.82
N SER A 122 -13.95 -4.10 5.47
CA SER A 122 -14.80 -2.98 5.91
C SER A 122 -14.15 -2.16 7.03
N ALA A 123 -13.24 -2.75 7.80
CA ALA A 123 -12.47 -2.09 8.86
C ALA A 123 -11.04 -1.69 8.41
N ASP A 124 -10.79 -1.64 7.09
CA ASP A 124 -9.51 -1.28 6.49
C ASP A 124 -8.32 -2.16 6.91
N VAL A 125 -8.61 -3.43 7.25
CA VAL A 125 -7.62 -4.47 7.52
C VAL A 125 -7.46 -5.37 6.30
N ASN A 126 -6.21 -5.56 5.86
CA ASN A 126 -5.89 -6.38 4.70
C ASN A 126 -5.75 -7.86 5.10
N PRO A 127 -6.58 -8.77 4.57
CA PRO A 127 -6.52 -10.18 4.93
C PRO A 127 -5.30 -10.90 4.35
N LEU A 128 -4.74 -11.84 5.11
CA LEU A 128 -3.80 -12.86 4.67
C LEU A 128 -4.56 -14.18 4.67
N THR A 129 -4.72 -14.78 3.50
CA THR A 129 -5.60 -15.94 3.37
C THR A 129 -5.10 -16.90 2.30
N SER A 130 -5.62 -18.12 2.35
CA SER A 130 -5.45 -19.12 1.31
C SER A 130 -6.83 -19.57 0.82
N PHE A 131 -6.95 -19.81 -0.48
CA PHE A 131 -8.19 -20.30 -1.07
C PHE A 131 -8.08 -21.79 -1.41
N PRO A 132 -9.20 -22.53 -1.36
CA PRO A 132 -9.24 -23.89 -1.88
C PRO A 132 -8.73 -23.93 -3.32
N HIS A 133 -7.90 -24.93 -3.64
CA HIS A 133 -7.31 -25.14 -4.98
C HIS A 133 -6.28 -24.09 -5.44
N THR A 134 -5.96 -23.10 -4.61
CA THR A 134 -4.81 -22.20 -4.86
C THR A 134 -3.69 -22.51 -3.89
N PRO A 135 -2.45 -22.71 -4.34
CA PRO A 135 -1.35 -23.01 -3.45
C PRO A 135 -0.91 -21.76 -2.67
N GLY A 136 -0.74 -21.93 -1.36
CA GLY A 136 -0.10 -20.95 -0.48
C GLY A 136 -1.01 -19.85 0.06
N VAL A 137 -0.44 -19.04 0.95
CA VAL A 137 -1.09 -17.87 1.54
C VAL A 137 -0.75 -16.64 0.71
N VAL A 138 -1.71 -15.73 0.56
CA VAL A 138 -1.58 -14.49 -0.19
C VAL A 138 -2.09 -13.30 0.62
N VAL A 139 -1.51 -12.13 0.38
CA VAL A 139 -2.10 -10.85 0.75
C VAL A 139 -3.31 -10.61 -0.14
N PHE A 140 -4.50 -10.52 0.45
CA PHE A 140 -5.78 -10.36 -0.25
C PHE A 140 -6.46 -9.01 0.05
N GLY A 141 -5.65 -7.95 0.11
CA GLY A 141 -6.11 -6.57 0.30
C GLY A 141 -4.98 -5.58 0.09
N GLN A 142 -5.30 -4.33 -0.24
CA GLN A 142 -4.32 -3.26 -0.38
C GLN A 142 -4.82 -1.90 0.12
N LYS A 143 -5.70 -1.90 1.11
CA LYS A 143 -6.18 -0.67 1.76
C LYS A 143 -5.12 -0.07 2.68
N THR A 144 -5.04 1.24 2.71
CA THR A 144 -4.42 1.98 3.81
C THR A 144 -5.46 2.22 4.90
N LEU A 145 -5.07 2.80 6.03
CA LEU A 145 -5.99 3.16 7.12
C LEU A 145 -6.65 4.52 6.90
N LEU A 146 -6.75 5.01 5.66
CA LEU A 146 -7.39 6.28 5.37
C LEU A 146 -8.91 6.10 5.38
N ALA A 147 -9.61 6.83 6.25
CA ALA A 147 -11.06 6.73 6.36
C ALA A 147 -11.79 7.30 5.13
N ALA A 148 -11.20 8.33 4.50
CA ALA A 148 -11.77 8.96 3.32
C ALA A 148 -11.49 8.14 2.05
N GLN A 149 -12.57 7.79 1.33
CA GLN A 149 -12.47 7.15 0.01
C GLN A 149 -11.78 8.10 -0.98
N SER A 150 -10.58 7.73 -1.40
CA SER A 150 -9.77 8.50 -2.35
C SER A 150 -8.65 7.61 -2.89
N ALA A 151 -7.93 8.03 -3.93
CA ALA A 151 -6.79 7.23 -4.41
C ALA A 151 -5.73 6.93 -3.34
N LEU A 152 -5.68 7.72 -2.24
CA LEU A 152 -4.74 7.55 -1.14
C LEU A 152 -5.14 6.46 -0.14
N ASP A 153 -6.35 5.92 -0.27
CA ASP A 153 -6.83 4.77 0.50
C ASP A 153 -6.21 3.44 0.02
N ARG A 154 -5.34 3.47 -1.02
CA ARG A 154 -4.63 2.31 -1.54
C ARG A 154 -3.12 2.35 -1.30
N VAL A 155 -2.57 1.21 -0.89
CA VAL A 155 -1.15 1.01 -0.57
C VAL A 155 -0.27 1.30 -1.78
N ASN A 156 -0.64 0.81 -2.96
CA ASN A 156 0.15 1.00 -4.17
C ASN A 156 0.29 2.48 -4.56
N VAL A 157 -0.78 3.27 -4.43
CA VAL A 157 -0.77 4.72 -4.68
C VAL A 157 0.07 5.45 -3.63
N ARG A 158 -0.04 5.09 -2.35
CA ARG A 158 0.81 5.69 -1.32
C ARG A 158 2.29 5.40 -1.58
N ARG A 159 2.63 4.16 -1.95
CA ARG A 159 4.00 3.73 -2.27
C ARG A 159 4.54 4.43 -3.51
N LEU A 160 3.71 4.65 -4.54
CA LEU A 160 4.04 5.49 -5.70
C LEU A 160 4.48 6.89 -5.28
N LEU A 161 3.71 7.56 -4.43
CA LEU A 161 4.00 8.92 -3.99
C LEU A 161 5.28 8.99 -3.14
N ILE A 162 5.53 7.98 -2.30
CA ILE A 162 6.77 7.87 -1.53
C ILE A 162 7.98 7.72 -2.47
N ASP A 163 7.90 6.85 -3.48
CA ASP A 163 8.96 6.63 -4.48
C ASP A 163 9.26 7.91 -5.27
N ILE A 164 8.23 8.58 -5.80
CA ILE A 164 8.37 9.87 -6.50
C ILE A 164 9.04 10.91 -5.60
N ARG A 165 8.56 11.07 -4.35
CA ARG A 165 9.11 12.07 -3.43
C ARG A 165 10.58 11.80 -3.10
N ARG A 166 10.97 10.54 -2.92
CA ARG A 166 12.38 10.16 -2.69
C ARG A 166 13.26 10.52 -3.88
N LYS A 167 12.83 10.20 -5.10
CA LYS A 167 13.57 10.51 -6.34
C LYS A 167 13.69 12.01 -6.59
N VAL A 168 12.60 12.76 -6.41
CA VAL A 168 12.60 14.24 -6.55
C VAL A 168 13.46 14.91 -5.47
N ARG A 169 13.42 14.43 -4.22
CA ARG A 169 14.29 14.92 -3.14
C ARG A 169 15.77 14.73 -3.50
N SER A 170 16.13 13.61 -4.12
CA SER A 170 17.50 13.36 -4.57
C SER A 170 17.99 14.40 -5.59
N ILE A 171 17.13 14.83 -6.52
CA ILE A 171 17.45 15.90 -7.47
C ILE A 171 17.59 17.24 -6.73
N ALA A 172 16.61 17.56 -5.87
CA ALA A 172 16.60 18.82 -5.14
C ALA A 172 17.87 19.02 -4.30
N ASN A 173 18.38 17.96 -3.68
CA ASN A 173 19.64 18.00 -2.92
C ASN A 173 20.85 18.37 -3.79
N GLY A 174 20.86 18.00 -5.09
CA GLY A 174 21.93 18.37 -6.02
C GLY A 174 21.87 19.82 -6.51
N LEU A 175 20.76 20.52 -6.25
CA LEU A 175 20.56 21.93 -6.58
C LEU A 175 20.67 22.83 -5.35
N LEU A 176 20.94 22.26 -4.18
CA LEU A 176 21.12 23.02 -2.95
C LEU A 176 22.34 23.93 -3.11
N PHE A 177 22.18 25.22 -2.76
CA PHE A 177 23.18 26.29 -2.91
C PHE A 177 23.45 26.76 -4.36
N GLU A 178 22.71 26.28 -5.36
CA GLU A 178 22.73 26.91 -6.68
C GLU A 178 22.05 28.29 -6.64
N PRO A 179 22.44 29.27 -7.49
CA PRO A 179 21.76 30.55 -7.58
C PRO A 179 20.27 30.40 -7.91
N ASN A 180 19.39 31.08 -7.16
CA ASN A 180 17.94 31.03 -7.38
C ASN A 180 17.52 31.94 -8.55
N ARG A 181 17.72 31.42 -9.77
CA ARG A 181 17.38 32.07 -11.05
C ARG A 181 16.58 31.12 -11.92
N GLU A 182 15.94 31.67 -12.95
CA GLU A 182 15.09 30.91 -13.89
C GLU A 182 15.82 29.69 -14.49
N GLU A 183 17.11 29.79 -14.78
CA GLU A 183 17.92 28.67 -15.26
C GLU A 183 17.97 27.50 -14.27
N THR A 184 18.02 27.76 -12.96
CA THR A 184 18.03 26.72 -11.92
C THR A 184 16.66 26.07 -11.78
N LEU A 185 15.58 26.86 -11.89
CA LEU A 185 14.20 26.34 -11.91
C LEU A 185 13.97 25.44 -13.13
N SER A 186 14.39 25.89 -14.32
CA SER A 186 14.31 25.14 -15.56
C SER A 186 15.12 23.84 -15.49
N ARG A 187 16.36 23.89 -14.96
CA ARG A 187 17.18 22.69 -14.70
C ARG A 187 16.48 21.72 -13.76
N PHE A 188 15.83 22.21 -12.70
CA PHE A 188 15.07 21.36 -11.79
C PHE A 188 13.87 20.69 -12.48
N SER A 189 13.06 21.46 -13.20
CA SER A 189 11.91 20.95 -13.98
C SER A 189 12.34 19.90 -15.01
N ALA A 190 13.41 20.17 -15.75
CA ALA A 190 13.98 19.29 -16.75
C ALA A 190 14.54 17.99 -16.14
N ALA A 191 15.04 18.03 -14.90
CA ALA A 191 15.53 16.83 -14.21
C ALA A 191 14.39 15.97 -13.63
N VAL A 192 13.29 16.58 -13.16
CA VAL A 192 12.14 15.85 -12.62
C VAL A 192 11.31 15.17 -13.71
N THR A 193 11.17 15.81 -14.86
CA THR A 193 10.29 15.35 -15.95
C THR A 193 10.61 13.92 -16.44
N PRO A 194 11.88 13.52 -16.69
CA PRO A 194 12.22 12.16 -17.08
C PRO A 194 11.86 11.08 -16.05
N ILE A 195 11.88 11.40 -14.74
CA ILE A 195 11.45 10.46 -13.69
C ILE A 195 9.98 10.11 -13.87
N LEU A 196 9.14 11.14 -14.00
CA LEU A 196 7.69 10.96 -14.11
C LEU A 196 7.32 10.32 -15.45
N ALA A 197 8.01 10.67 -16.54
CA ALA A 197 7.85 10.04 -17.84
C ALA A 197 8.17 8.55 -17.79
N ARG A 198 9.24 8.14 -17.10
CA ARG A 198 9.57 6.72 -16.91
C ARG A 198 8.50 5.99 -16.10
N ILE A 199 8.01 6.58 -15.01
CA ILE A 199 6.93 5.99 -14.21
C ILE A 199 5.65 5.84 -15.04
N GLN A 200 5.32 6.83 -15.87
CA GLN A 200 4.19 6.78 -16.81
C GLN A 200 4.36 5.64 -17.83
N GLN A 201 5.53 5.50 -18.46
CA GLN A 201 5.84 4.39 -19.37
C GLN A 201 5.72 3.03 -18.69
N GLN A 202 6.04 2.96 -17.40
CA GLN A 202 5.90 1.78 -16.55
C GLN A 202 4.52 1.65 -15.89
N GLN A 203 3.51 2.32 -16.44
CA GLN A 203 2.10 2.23 -16.05
C GLN A 203 1.78 2.69 -14.62
N GLY A 204 2.63 3.49 -13.98
CA GLY A 204 2.35 4.05 -12.65
C GLY A 204 1.51 5.32 -12.65
N LEU A 205 1.52 6.06 -13.75
CA LEU A 205 0.76 7.31 -13.92
C LEU A 205 0.02 7.27 -15.26
N ASP A 206 -1.22 7.78 -15.28
CA ASP A 206 -1.93 8.09 -16.52
C ASP A 206 -1.40 9.39 -17.12
N ARG A 207 -1.27 10.41 -16.25
CA ARG A 207 -0.87 11.78 -16.61
C ARG A 207 -0.07 12.43 -15.48
N PHE A 208 0.81 13.35 -15.85
CA PHE A 208 1.50 14.22 -14.90
C PHE A 208 1.74 15.61 -15.48
N LYS A 209 1.95 16.59 -14.61
CA LYS A 209 2.40 17.94 -14.98
C LYS A 209 3.40 18.44 -13.95
N VAL A 210 4.56 18.88 -14.41
CA VAL A 210 5.58 19.53 -13.57
C VAL A 210 5.51 21.03 -13.82
N VAL A 211 5.37 21.81 -12.76
CA VAL A 211 5.41 23.28 -12.80
C VAL A 211 6.44 23.72 -11.76
N ILE A 212 7.65 24.00 -12.22
CA ILE A 212 8.76 24.53 -11.42
C ILE A 212 9.31 25.70 -12.21
N ASP A 213 8.70 26.86 -12.00
CA ASP A 213 8.99 28.09 -12.73
C ASP A 213 8.69 29.32 -11.84
N THR A 214 8.77 30.51 -12.42
CA THR A 214 8.47 31.78 -11.75
C THR A 214 6.98 31.96 -11.43
N SER A 215 6.09 31.13 -11.98
CA SER A 215 4.67 31.12 -11.59
C SER A 215 4.43 30.40 -10.26
N THR A 216 5.32 29.47 -9.89
CA THR A 216 5.26 28.76 -8.60
C THR A 216 6.22 29.31 -7.56
N THR A 217 7.35 29.89 -7.96
CA THR A 217 8.33 30.55 -7.07
C THR A 217 8.10 32.06 -7.10
N THR A 218 7.51 32.62 -6.04
CA THR A 218 7.22 34.06 -5.97
C THR A 218 8.47 34.89 -5.68
N GLN A 219 8.42 36.22 -5.88
CA GLN A 219 9.54 37.10 -5.53
C GLN A 219 9.92 36.99 -4.04
N VAL A 220 8.93 36.85 -3.15
CA VAL A 220 9.15 36.62 -1.72
C VAL A 220 9.86 35.28 -1.48
N ASP A 221 9.56 34.23 -2.26
CA ASP A 221 10.30 32.97 -2.16
C ASP A 221 11.75 33.12 -2.62
N VAL A 222 12.01 33.93 -3.66
CA VAL A 222 13.37 34.25 -4.11
C VAL A 222 14.16 34.99 -3.03
N GLU A 223 13.56 36.02 -2.42
CA GLU A 223 14.16 36.78 -1.31
C GLU A 223 14.43 35.88 -0.08
N ASN A 224 13.60 34.86 0.14
CA ASN A 224 13.77 33.86 1.19
C ASN A 224 14.61 32.64 0.77
N ASN A 225 15.34 32.72 -0.36
CA ASN A 225 16.18 31.63 -0.88
C ASN A 225 15.45 30.27 -1.00
N THR A 226 14.16 30.31 -1.34
CA THR A 226 13.27 29.15 -1.44
C THR A 226 12.83 28.94 -2.89
N ILE A 227 12.85 27.69 -3.34
CA ILE A 227 12.27 27.27 -4.62
C ILE A 227 10.98 26.52 -4.34
N ARG A 228 9.90 26.90 -5.03
CA ARG A 228 8.61 26.22 -4.96
C ARG A 228 8.23 25.63 -6.31
N GLY A 229 7.79 24.37 -6.26
CA GLY A 229 7.32 23.62 -7.42
C GLY A 229 6.01 22.93 -7.12
N LYS A 230 5.16 22.79 -8.14
CA LYS A 230 3.95 21.97 -8.09
C LYS A 230 4.09 20.81 -9.07
N ILE A 231 3.91 19.60 -8.55
CA ILE A 231 3.88 18.37 -9.35
C ILE A 231 2.47 17.79 -9.25
N PHE A 232 1.75 17.75 -10.36
CA PHE A 232 0.43 17.17 -10.47
C PHE A 232 0.54 15.75 -11.00
N LEU A 233 -0.15 14.80 -10.37
CA LEU A 233 -0.06 13.38 -10.66
C LEU A 233 -1.46 12.79 -10.77
N GLN A 234 -1.69 11.98 -11.81
CA GLN A 234 -2.85 11.10 -11.93
C GLN A 234 -2.36 9.65 -11.91
N PRO A 235 -2.45 8.94 -10.77
CA PRO A 235 -2.07 7.53 -10.68
C PRO A 235 -2.98 6.63 -11.52
N THR A 236 -2.40 5.60 -12.13
CA THR A 236 -3.15 4.53 -12.78
C THR A 236 -3.93 3.75 -11.72
N ARG A 237 -5.25 3.57 -11.89
CA ARG A 237 -6.08 2.82 -10.94
C ARG A 237 -5.91 1.31 -11.15
N SER A 238 -5.85 0.55 -10.05
CA SER A 238 -5.84 -0.92 -10.08
C SER A 238 -7.26 -1.49 -10.01
N VAL A 239 -7.50 -2.60 -10.72
CA VAL A 239 -8.75 -3.36 -10.62
C VAL A 239 -8.68 -4.24 -9.36
N GLU A 240 -9.70 -4.14 -8.50
CA GLU A 240 -9.78 -4.91 -7.24
C GLU A 240 -10.94 -5.91 -7.22
N PHE A 241 -12.04 -5.58 -7.88
CA PHE A 241 -13.22 -6.42 -7.97
C PHE A 241 -13.62 -6.57 -9.44
N ILE A 242 -13.91 -7.79 -9.85
CA ILE A 242 -14.47 -8.11 -11.17
C ILE A 242 -15.83 -8.74 -10.91
N SER A 243 -16.90 -8.08 -11.36
CA SER A 243 -18.24 -8.66 -11.41
C SER A 243 -18.58 -8.95 -12.86
N LEU A 244 -19.02 -10.18 -13.14
CA LEU A 244 -19.49 -10.60 -14.46
C LEU A 244 -20.95 -11.02 -14.33
N ASP A 245 -21.83 -10.30 -15.04
CA ASP A 245 -23.23 -10.66 -15.16
C ASP A 245 -23.42 -11.49 -16.44
N PHE A 246 -23.98 -12.68 -16.31
CA PHE A 246 -24.32 -13.54 -17.44
C PHE A 246 -25.81 -13.43 -17.72
N VAL A 247 -26.18 -12.81 -18.84
CA VAL A 247 -27.56 -12.74 -19.31
C VAL A 247 -27.78 -13.84 -20.35
N VAL A 248 -28.69 -14.77 -20.06
CA VAL A 248 -29.11 -15.80 -21.01
C VAL A 248 -30.38 -15.31 -21.70
N THR A 249 -30.29 -15.02 -22.99
CA THR A 249 -31.45 -14.71 -23.82
C THR A 249 -31.87 -15.94 -24.63
N ASN A 250 -33.17 -16.04 -24.92
CA ASN A 250 -33.68 -17.08 -25.81
C ASN A 250 -33.23 -16.82 -27.25
N ALA A 251 -33.12 -17.89 -28.05
CA ALA A 251 -32.78 -17.77 -29.48
C ALA A 251 -33.74 -16.79 -30.18
N GLY A 252 -33.20 -15.69 -30.71
CA GLY A 252 -33.94 -14.67 -31.44
C GLY A 252 -34.28 -13.39 -30.65
N ALA A 253 -33.88 -13.28 -29.39
CA ALA A 253 -33.87 -11.99 -28.70
C ALA A 253 -32.49 -11.33 -28.87
N ASP A 254 -32.47 -10.04 -29.20
CA ASP A 254 -31.23 -9.28 -29.36
C ASP A 254 -30.42 -9.29 -28.04
N VAL A 255 -29.13 -9.59 -28.17
CA VAL A 255 -28.11 -9.59 -27.10
C VAL A 255 -27.53 -8.19 -26.96
#